data_AF-S9SCY3-F1
#
_entry.id   AF-S9SCY3-F1
#
_cell.length_a   1.000
_cell.length_b   1.000
_cell.length_c   1.000
_cell.angle_alpha   90.00
_cell.angle_beta   90.00
_cell.angle_gamma   90.00
#
_symmetry.space_group_name_H-M   'P 1'
#
loop_
_entity.id
_entity.type
_entity.pdbx_description
1 polymer ?
#
loop_
_entity_poly.entity_id
_entity_poly.type
_entity_poly.pdbx_seq_one_letter_code
_entity_poly.pdbx_strand_id
1 'polypeptide(L)'
;MTASNHDAFRDLSSGTPAPFSLAARSLPVVLGLQFLLAGQALYGGIGWGAHATVGGLVSLPVLALAGYAVLVPWLRGFAWWAGALLVLYLGQVALAANGGAALALHPFNAALLLTASLVLLFKVERRNARCRDTKAS
;
A
#
# COMPACT_ATOMS: atom_id res chain seq x y z
N MET A 1 -22.47 -26.05 4.60
CA MET A 1 -21.16 -25.40 4.35
C MET A 1 -21.18 -24.03 4.99
N THR A 2 -20.57 -23.87 6.16
CA THR A 2 -20.38 -22.55 6.77
C THR A 2 -19.46 -21.77 5.83
N ALA A 3 -19.93 -20.64 5.28
CA ALA A 3 -19.09 -19.75 4.50
C ALA A 3 -17.79 -19.54 5.28
N SER A 4 -16.66 -19.96 4.70
CA SER A 4 -15.35 -19.67 5.26
C SER A 4 -15.29 -18.16 5.46
N ASN A 5 -15.42 -17.72 6.71
CA ASN A 5 -15.33 -16.31 7.05
C ASN A 5 -13.91 -15.88 6.69
N HIS A 6 -13.75 -15.31 5.49
CA HIS A 6 -12.51 -14.73 5.04
C HIS A 6 -11.94 -13.88 6.18
N ASP A 7 -10.69 -14.11 6.55
CA ASP A 7 -10.06 -13.46 7.71
C ASP A 7 -10.13 -11.93 7.64
N ALA A 8 -10.17 -11.37 6.43
CA ALA A 8 -10.38 -9.94 6.18
C ALA A 8 -11.79 -9.41 6.54
N PHE A 9 -12.76 -10.27 6.84
CA PHE A 9 -14.12 -9.94 7.27
C PHE A 9 -14.41 -10.41 8.70
N ARG A 10 -13.38 -10.79 9.45
CA ARG A 10 -13.53 -11.07 10.87
C ARG A 10 -13.90 -9.79 11.63
N ASP A 11 -14.79 -9.90 12.62
CA ASP A 11 -15.20 -8.83 13.55
C ASP A 11 -15.58 -7.52 12.82
N LEU A 12 -16.50 -7.59 11.85
CA LEU A 12 -16.95 -6.40 11.08
C LEU A 12 -17.58 -5.32 11.98
N SER A 13 -18.19 -5.70 13.11
CA SER A 13 -18.75 -4.77 14.10
C SER A 13 -17.70 -3.83 14.70
N SER A 14 -16.44 -4.28 14.79
CA SER A 14 -15.29 -3.46 15.24
C SER A 14 -14.85 -2.43 14.18
N GLY A 15 -15.41 -2.49 12.96
CA GLY A 15 -15.10 -1.57 11.88
C GLY A 15 -13.68 -1.71 11.33
N THR A 16 -13.24 -0.63 10.66
CA THR A 16 -11.87 -0.46 10.18
C THR A 16 -11.35 0.88 10.70
N PRO A 17 -10.21 0.92 11.42
CA PRO A 17 -9.63 2.17 11.89
C PRO A 17 -9.45 3.18 10.75
N ALA A 18 -9.84 4.44 10.99
CA ALA A 18 -9.73 5.49 9.99
C ALA A 18 -8.29 5.69 9.46
N PRO A 19 -7.23 5.67 10.31
CA PRO A 19 -5.86 5.78 9.82
C PRO A 19 -5.45 4.64 8.87
N PHE A 20 -5.91 3.40 9.12
CA PHE A 20 -5.66 2.26 8.24
C PHE A 20 -6.33 2.44 6.87
N SER A 21 -7.59 2.88 6.86
CA SER A 21 -8.30 3.18 5.62
C SER A 21 -7.68 4.34 4.85
N LEU A 22 -7.23 5.39 5.56
CA LEU A 22 -6.54 6.52 4.95
C LEU A 22 -5.21 6.10 4.32
N ALA A 23 -4.42 5.28 5.03
CA ALA A 23 -3.17 4.73 4.51
C ALA A 23 -3.39 3.85 3.27
N ALA A 24 -4.43 3.02 3.28
CA ALA A 24 -4.78 2.17 2.13
C ALA A 24 -5.15 3.00 0.90
N ARG A 25 -5.86 4.12 1.07
CA ARG A 25 -6.26 5.03 -0.01
C ARG A 25 -5.10 5.89 -0.51
N SER A 26 -4.28 6.41 0.41
CA SER A 26 -3.20 7.32 0.05
C SER A 26 -2.06 6.60 -0.67
N LEU A 27 -1.79 5.34 -0.34
CA LEU A 27 -0.68 4.58 -0.93
C LEU A 27 -0.69 4.52 -2.47
N PRO A 28 -1.74 4.06 -3.15
CA PRO A 28 -1.76 4.05 -4.63
C PRO A 28 -1.69 5.46 -5.23
N VAL A 29 -2.22 6.48 -4.54
CA VAL A 29 -2.16 7.88 -4.99
C VAL A 29 -0.72 8.39 -4.97
N VAL A 30 0.00 8.21 -3.85
CA VAL A 30 1.40 8.64 -3.74
C VAL A 30 2.32 7.83 -4.65
N LEU A 31 2.02 6.55 -4.88
CA LEU A 31 2.74 5.73 -5.86
C LEU A 31 2.49 6.22 -7.30
N GLY A 32 1.26 6.61 -7.64
CA GLY A 32 0.96 7.26 -8.92
C GLY A 32 1.75 8.57 -9.11
N LEU A 33 1.85 9.37 -8.04
CA LEU A 33 2.70 10.57 -8.04
C LEU A 33 4.18 10.23 -8.25
N GLN A 34 4.69 9.13 -7.69
CA GLN A 34 6.07 8.69 -7.94
C GLN A 34 6.34 8.41 -9.42
N PHE A 35 5.42 7.77 -10.13
CA PHE A 35 5.54 7.56 -11.58
C PHE A 35 5.54 8.89 -12.35
N LEU A 36 4.66 9.83 -11.97
CA LEU A 36 4.62 11.16 -12.58
C LEU A 36 5.94 11.91 -12.36
N LEU A 37 6.45 11.93 -11.12
CA LEU A 37 7.71 12.62 -10.79
C LEU A 37 8.92 11.96 -11.47
N ALA A 38 8.93 10.63 -11.61
CA ALA A 38 9.96 9.95 -12.39
C ALA A 38 9.89 10.35 -13.88
N GLY A 39 8.70 10.41 -14.47
CA GLY A 39 8.51 10.87 -15.84
C GLY A 39 8.95 12.33 -16.03
N GLN A 40 8.63 13.20 -15.09
CA GLN A 40 9.10 14.59 -15.11
C GLN A 40 10.62 14.68 -14.95
N ALA A 41 11.26 13.83 -14.14
CA ALA A 41 12.72 13.82 -14.00
C ALA A 41 13.42 13.31 -15.26
N LEU A 42 12.81 12.34 -15.96
CA LEU A 42 13.34 11.78 -17.21
C LEU A 42 13.15 12.72 -18.40
N TYR A 43 11.98 13.36 -18.49
CA TYR A 43 11.53 14.02 -19.73
C TYR A 43 11.09 15.47 -19.54
N GLY A 44 10.74 15.88 -18.31
CA GLY A 44 10.19 17.21 -17.99
C GLY A 44 11.19 18.21 -17.43
N GLY A 45 12.45 17.80 -17.19
CA GLY A 45 13.53 18.70 -16.76
C GLY A 45 13.54 19.04 -15.27
N ILE A 46 12.70 18.42 -14.43
CA ILE A 46 12.85 18.54 -12.98
C ILE A 46 13.99 17.65 -12.48
N GLY A 47 14.63 18.00 -11.37
CA GLY A 47 15.61 17.11 -10.73
C GLY A 47 14.97 15.91 -10.02
N TRP A 48 15.78 14.87 -9.77
CA TRP A 48 15.35 13.66 -9.02
C TRP A 48 15.00 13.91 -7.55
N GLY A 49 15.33 15.08 -6.99
CA GLY A 49 15.10 15.39 -5.57
C GLY A 49 13.65 15.28 -5.14
N ALA A 50 12.70 15.74 -5.97
CA ALA A 50 11.27 15.62 -5.65
C ALA A 50 10.82 14.14 -5.60
N HIS A 51 11.24 13.33 -6.58
CA HIS A 51 10.95 11.89 -6.62
C HIS A 51 11.55 11.15 -5.42
N ALA A 52 12.77 11.51 -4.99
CA ALA A 52 13.42 10.92 -3.82
C ALA A 52 12.69 11.27 -2.52
N THR A 53 12.35 12.54 -2.31
CA THR A 53 11.63 13.01 -1.12
C THR A 53 10.26 12.35 -1.00
N VAL A 54 9.46 12.36 -2.07
CA VAL A 54 8.14 11.72 -2.06
C VAL A 54 8.26 10.20 -1.91
N GLY A 55 9.28 9.57 -2.49
CA GLY A 55 9.60 8.16 -2.28
C GLY A 55 9.89 7.80 -0.82
N GLY A 56 10.54 8.69 -0.08
CA GLY A 56 10.72 8.55 1.38
C GLY A 56 9.37 8.59 2.13
N LEU A 57 8.47 9.49 1.75
CA LEU A 57 7.15 9.63 2.37
C LEU A 57 6.22 8.43 2.14
N VAL A 58 6.46 7.63 1.09
CA VAL A 58 5.74 6.35 0.86
C VAL A 58 5.90 5.39 2.05
N SER A 59 6.99 5.48 2.84
CA SER A 59 7.17 4.66 4.04
C SER A 59 6.02 4.82 5.04
N LEU A 60 5.44 6.02 5.18
CA LEU A 60 4.41 6.31 6.18
C LEU A 60 3.16 5.44 6.02
N PRO A 61 2.46 5.44 4.86
CA PRO A 61 1.32 4.55 4.66
C PRO A 61 1.72 3.07 4.67
N VAL A 62 2.90 2.69 4.16
CA VAL A 62 3.36 1.29 4.18
C VAL A 62 3.52 0.77 5.61
N LEU A 63 4.23 1.52 6.46
CA LEU A 63 4.47 1.15 7.86
C LEU A 63 3.18 1.18 8.67
N ALA A 64 2.28 2.14 8.41
CA ALA A 64 0.96 2.15 9.04
C ALA A 64 0.19 0.88 8.70
N LEU A 65 0.09 0.51 7.42
CA LEU A 65 -0.63 -0.69 6.99
C LEU A 65 -0.05 -1.97 7.60
N ALA A 66 1.28 -2.12 7.59
CA ALA A 66 1.96 -3.26 8.21
C ALA A 66 1.74 -3.29 9.73
N GLY A 67 1.93 -2.16 10.42
CA GLY A 67 1.73 -2.04 11.86
C GLY A 67 0.30 -2.39 12.28
N TYR A 68 -0.71 -1.83 11.63
CA TYR A 68 -2.11 -2.16 11.90
C TYR A 68 -2.45 -3.62 11.62
N ALA A 69 -1.95 -4.20 10.53
CA ALA A 69 -2.23 -5.60 10.19
C ALA A 69 -1.63 -6.59 11.21
N VAL A 70 -0.56 -6.20 11.90
CA VAL A 70 0.07 -7.00 12.97
C VAL A 70 -0.59 -6.73 14.33
N LEU A 71 -0.81 -5.46 14.67
CA LEU A 71 -1.22 -5.03 16.01
C LEU A 71 -2.73 -5.12 16.25
N VAL A 72 -3.56 -5.11 15.20
CA VAL A 72 -5.02 -5.15 15.32
C VAL A 72 -5.56 -6.52 14.91
N PRO A 73 -6.07 -7.34 15.85
CA PRO A 73 -6.41 -8.74 15.60
C PRO A 73 -7.39 -8.97 14.44
N TRP A 74 -8.38 -8.10 14.26
CA TRP A 74 -9.40 -8.22 13.20
C TRP A 74 -8.95 -7.66 11.84
N LEU A 75 -7.72 -7.15 11.74
CA LEU A 75 -7.07 -6.74 10.49
C LEU A 75 -6.01 -7.73 9.99
N ARG A 76 -5.79 -8.85 10.70
CA ARG A 76 -4.79 -9.87 10.34
C ARG A 76 -5.02 -10.48 8.95
N GLY A 77 -6.25 -10.50 8.47
CA GLY A 77 -6.57 -10.90 7.10
C GLY A 77 -5.94 -10.04 6.00
N PHE A 78 -5.37 -8.87 6.36
CA PHE A 78 -4.60 -8.01 5.45
C PHE A 78 -3.09 -8.22 5.55
N ALA A 79 -2.59 -9.01 6.51
CA ALA A 79 -1.17 -9.13 6.82
C ALA A 79 -0.32 -9.59 5.63
N TRP A 80 -0.81 -10.53 4.82
CA TRP A 80 -0.11 -10.98 3.61
C TRP A 80 0.15 -9.82 2.64
N TRP A 81 -0.88 -9.01 2.34
CA TRP A 81 -0.76 -7.90 1.40
C TRP A 81 0.03 -6.74 2.00
N ALA A 82 -0.16 -6.43 3.29
CA ALA A 82 0.64 -5.43 3.98
C ALA A 82 2.13 -5.82 4.04
N GLY A 83 2.43 -7.10 4.26
CA GLY A 83 3.78 -7.65 4.22
C GLY A 83 4.38 -7.59 2.81
N ALA A 84 3.63 -7.96 1.78
CA ALA A 84 4.07 -7.84 0.39
C ALA A 84 4.41 -6.38 0.03
N LEU A 85 3.57 -5.42 0.43
CA LEU A 85 3.84 -3.99 0.25
C LEU A 85 5.12 -3.55 0.96
N LEU A 86 5.34 -3.99 2.20
CA LEU A 86 6.55 -3.67 2.95
C LEU A 86 7.80 -4.22 2.25
N VAL A 87 7.77 -5.49 1.84
CA VAL A 87 8.90 -6.13 1.14
C VAL A 87 9.18 -5.43 -0.20
N LEU A 88 8.14 -5.15 -0.99
CA LEU A 88 8.28 -4.44 -2.27
C LEU A 88 8.81 -3.01 -2.07
N TYR A 89 8.36 -2.31 -1.01
CA TYR A 89 8.86 -0.97 -0.67
C TYR A 89 10.34 -0.99 -0.25
N LEU A 90 10.73 -1.91 0.63
CA LEU A 90 12.12 -2.08 1.04
C LEU A 90 13.01 -2.48 -0.15
N GLY A 91 12.51 -3.36 -1.01
CA GLY A 91 13.12 -3.69 -2.29
C GLY A 91 13.31 -2.44 -3.15
N GLN A 92 12.35 -1.52 -3.16
CA GLN A 92 12.47 -0.29 -3.93
C GLN A 92 13.55 0.64 -3.43
N VAL A 93 13.64 0.84 -2.12
CA VAL A 93 14.72 1.60 -1.49
C VAL A 93 16.08 0.96 -1.79
N ALA A 94 16.17 -0.37 -1.70
CA ALA A 94 17.40 -1.08 -2.02
C ALA A 94 17.79 -0.93 -3.49
N LEU A 95 16.87 -1.11 -4.43
CA LEU A 95 17.15 -0.96 -5.87
C LEU A 95 17.63 0.45 -6.21
N ALA A 96 17.04 1.49 -5.59
CA ALA A 96 17.45 2.88 -5.79
C ALA A 96 18.86 3.18 -5.25
N ALA A 97 19.30 2.46 -4.20
CA ALA A 97 20.59 2.69 -3.55
C ALA A 97 21.78 1.94 -4.18
N ASN A 98 21.54 0.99 -5.09
CA ASN A 98 22.57 0.04 -5.56
C ASN A 98 23.03 0.24 -7.02
N GLY A 99 22.91 1.47 -7.55
CA GLY A 99 23.48 1.85 -8.85
C GLY A 99 22.65 1.41 -10.09
N GLY A 100 23.20 1.66 -11.27
CA GLY A 100 22.44 1.65 -12.54
C GLY A 100 21.79 0.31 -12.91
N ALA A 101 22.48 -0.83 -12.70
CA ALA A 101 21.94 -2.15 -13.01
C ALA A 101 20.73 -2.51 -12.11
N ALA A 102 20.81 -2.19 -10.81
CA ALA A 102 19.69 -2.37 -9.89
C ALA A 102 18.54 -1.40 -10.23
N LEU A 103 18.87 -0.16 -10.59
CA LEU A 103 17.89 0.86 -10.98
C LEU A 103 17.07 0.46 -12.22
N ALA A 104 17.60 -0.38 -13.12
CA ALA A 104 16.84 -0.90 -14.25
C ALA A 104 15.63 -1.76 -13.84
N LEU A 105 15.69 -2.42 -12.67
CA LEU A 105 14.58 -3.20 -12.12
C LEU A 105 13.59 -2.35 -11.30
N HIS A 106 13.99 -1.12 -10.94
CA HIS A 106 13.21 -0.23 -10.07
C HIS A 106 11.82 0.10 -10.64
N PRO A 107 11.61 0.39 -11.94
CA PRO A 107 10.27 0.63 -12.49
C PRO A 107 9.37 -0.62 -12.45
N PHE A 108 9.95 -1.80 -12.66
CA PHE A 108 9.20 -3.06 -12.59
C PHE A 108 8.71 -3.32 -11.16
N ASN A 109 9.59 -3.19 -10.16
CA ASN A 109 9.21 -3.33 -8.76
C ASN A 109 8.20 -2.24 -8.32
N ALA A 110 8.32 -1.01 -8.84
CA ALA A 110 7.32 0.04 -8.62
C ALA A 110 5.93 -0.36 -9.13
N ALA A 111 5.84 -0.99 -10.30
CA ALA A 111 4.57 -1.43 -10.88
C ALA A 111 3.94 -2.56 -10.04
N LEU A 112 4.76 -3.50 -9.54
CA LEU A 112 4.31 -4.53 -8.60
C LEU A 112 3.80 -3.91 -7.28
N LEU A 113 4.53 -2.94 -6.73
CA LEU A 113 4.14 -2.23 -5.51
C LEU A 113 2.80 -1.48 -5.70
N LEU A 114 2.63 -0.77 -6.82
CA LEU A 114 1.37 -0.12 -7.16
C LEU A 114 0.23 -1.14 -7.30
N THR A 115 0.46 -2.24 -8.01
CA THR A 115 -0.54 -3.31 -8.18
C THR A 115 -0.97 -3.90 -6.84
N ALA A 116 -0.02 -4.26 -5.98
CA ALA A 116 -0.29 -4.77 -4.65
C ALA A 116 -1.07 -3.75 -3.80
N SER A 117 -0.78 -2.45 -3.94
CA SER A 117 -1.48 -1.39 -3.20
C SER A 117 -2.94 -1.25 -3.62
N LEU A 118 -3.22 -1.37 -4.92
CA LEU A 118 -4.59 -1.35 -5.46
C LEU A 118 -5.38 -2.58 -5.02
N VAL A 119 -4.75 -3.76 -5.01
CA VAL A 119 -5.37 -4.99 -4.51
C VAL A 119 -5.70 -4.88 -3.02
N LEU A 120 -4.78 -4.34 -2.21
CA LEU A 120 -5.04 -4.09 -0.80
C LEU A 120 -6.19 -3.09 -0.63
N LEU A 121 -6.14 -1.94 -1.32
CA LEU A 121 -7.20 -0.92 -1.27
C LEU A 121 -8.57 -1.52 -1.60
N PHE A 122 -8.67 -2.31 -2.68
CA PHE A 122 -9.91 -2.99 -3.03
C PHE A 122 -10.45 -3.86 -1.89
N LYS A 123 -9.58 -4.64 -1.22
CA LYS A 123 -9.98 -5.47 -0.09
C LYS A 123 -10.44 -4.63 1.12
N VAL A 124 -9.76 -3.50 1.39
CA VAL A 124 -10.11 -2.58 2.48
C VAL A 124 -11.47 -1.91 2.21
N GLU A 125 -11.70 -1.41 1.00
CA GLU A 125 -13.00 -0.81 0.64
C GLU A 125 -14.12 -1.84 0.67
N ARG A 126 -13.86 -3.07 0.23
CA ARG A 126 -14.82 -4.17 0.34
C ARG A 126 -15.19 -4.48 1.79
N ARG A 127 -14.22 -4.47 2.72
CA ARG A 127 -14.50 -4.60 4.16
C ARG A 127 -15.33 -3.41 4.67
N ASN A 128 -14.95 -2.19 4.31
CA ASN A 128 -15.64 -0.97 4.73
C ASN A 128 -17.10 -0.91 4.25
N ALA A 129 -17.39 -1.40 3.04
CA ALA A 129 -18.76 -1.56 2.56
C ALA A 129 -19.55 -2.52 3.46
N ARG A 130 -19.01 -3.71 3.74
CA ARG A 130 -19.67 -4.70 4.61
C ARG A 130 -19.88 -4.22 6.04
N CYS A 131 -18.92 -3.51 6.62
CA CYS A 131 -19.09 -2.91 7.95
C CYS A 131 -20.24 -1.90 8.01
N ARG A 132 -20.55 -1.21 6.90
CA ARG A 132 -21.69 -0.28 6.83
C ARG A 132 -23.01 -1.04 6.78
N ASP A 133 -23.08 -2.10 5.98
CA ASP A 133 -24.27 -2.94 5.88
C ASP A 133 -24.63 -3.58 7.23
N THR A 134 -23.63 -4.06 7.99
CA THR A 134 -23.85 -4.64 9.34
C THR A 134 -24.35 -3.62 10.38
N LYS A 135 -24.12 -2.32 10.18
CA LYS A 135 -24.64 -1.28 11.09
C LYS A 135 -26.07 -0.84 10.74
N ALA A 136 -26.55 -1.18 9.55
CA ALA A 136 -27.87 -0.80 9.06
C ALA A 136 -28.94 -1.89 9.28
N SER A 137 -28.54 -3.10 9.65
CA SER A 137 -29.38 -4.25 10.01
C SER A 137 -29.62 -4.32 11.52
#